data_AF-A0A7D5E637-F1
#
_entry.id   AF-A0A7D5E637-F1
#
_cell.length_a   1.000
_cell.length_b   1.000
_cell.length_c   1.000
_cell.angle_alpha   90.00
_cell.angle_beta   90.00
_cell.angle_gamma   90.00
#
_symmetry.space_group_name_H-M   'P 1'
#
loop_
_entity.id
_entity.type
_entity.pdbx_description
1 polymer ?
#
loop_
_entity_poly.entity_id
_entity_poly.type
_entity_poly.pdbx_seq_one_letter_code
_entity_poly.pdbx_strand_id
1 'polypeptide(L)'
;MRRRRALSTAGTLGVAALAGCTGLFNLEERAFSAPPVVENRPNAVYYPSHVEQMQMVGMATQGDYACALSYTYPHRFWLVTGADTNRVTIGSEDTMHLMVSIWHRDSGTIVSDVAPSVHLTGPDGGTVSNAPWSMLSQPMGFHFGDNVQLPKEGTYDVSVDVGAPSATRTGTVADAPDSLSFDFTLNYARSTLRDVEWRRLPEKQGTRGAVEPMDMKMLPSGAVPTAEAVPGSVRGRGSIGDSDVVAAVLDDATRFGGSEDDTYLVVSPRTPHNRFPLPAMGVNAVVEGTDHDLTETLDSTLGLHYGAVLDADPANVSLRVAMPPQIARHEGYETAFLEAGAVGLDS
;
A
#
# COMPACT_ATOMS: atom_id res chain seq x y z
N MET A 1 41.93 65.40 -55.98
CA MET A 1 40.45 65.42 -56.00
C MET A 1 39.93 64.51 -54.89
N ARG A 2 39.10 65.07 -54.00
CA ARG A 2 38.50 64.43 -52.81
C ARG A 2 37.01 64.13 -53.09
N ARG A 3 36.47 63.15 -52.33
CA ARG A 3 35.06 62.92 -51.90
C ARG A 3 34.18 61.92 -52.69
N ARG A 4 34.05 60.73 -52.08
CA ARG A 4 32.84 60.02 -51.59
C ARG A 4 31.45 60.44 -52.13
N ARG A 5 30.66 59.43 -52.53
CA ARG A 5 29.29 59.05 -52.04
C ARG A 5 28.88 57.76 -52.77
N ALA A 6 28.81 56.60 -52.11
CA ALA A 6 27.73 56.10 -51.23
C ALA A 6 26.43 55.85 -51.99
N LEU A 7 26.23 54.60 -52.42
CA LEU A 7 24.93 54.03 -52.77
C LEU A 7 24.70 52.80 -51.90
N SER A 8 23.58 52.89 -51.19
CA SER A 8 22.96 51.94 -50.29
C SER A 8 22.72 50.58 -50.93
N THR A 9 23.10 49.51 -50.22
CA THR A 9 22.53 48.18 -50.46
C THR A 9 22.04 47.66 -49.13
N ALA A 10 20.72 47.54 -49.03
CA ALA A 10 20.02 46.99 -47.87
C ALA A 10 20.42 45.52 -47.71
N GLY A 11 21.20 45.23 -46.66
CA GLY A 11 21.50 43.88 -46.21
C GLY A 11 20.38 43.39 -45.30
N THR A 12 19.75 42.31 -45.73
CA THR A 12 18.64 41.60 -45.10
C THR A 12 18.97 41.17 -43.66
N LEU A 13 18.01 41.42 -42.75
CA LEU A 13 17.98 40.89 -41.39
C LEU A 13 18.02 39.35 -41.40
N GLY A 14 19.15 38.78 -40.96
CA GLY A 14 19.23 37.38 -40.58
C GLY A 14 18.81 37.20 -39.12
N VAL A 15 17.51 36.96 -38.89
CA VAL A 15 17.04 36.40 -37.61
C VAL A 15 17.45 34.93 -37.58
N ALA A 16 18.50 34.61 -36.84
CA ALA A 16 18.81 33.22 -36.51
C ALA A 16 17.70 32.72 -35.56
N ALA A 17 16.82 31.88 -36.09
CA ALA A 17 15.80 31.18 -35.31
C ALA A 17 16.49 30.18 -34.37
N LEU A 18 16.63 30.55 -33.09
CA LEU A 18 16.85 29.61 -31.99
C LEU A 18 15.54 28.89 -31.68
N ALA A 19 15.04 28.09 -32.63
CA ALA A 19 13.91 27.20 -32.41
C ALA A 19 14.47 25.78 -32.29
N GLY A 20 14.59 25.27 -31.08
CA GLY A 20 15.01 23.87 -30.89
C GLY A 20 15.16 23.36 -29.47
N CYS A 21 15.39 24.20 -28.46
CA CYS A 21 15.68 23.68 -27.11
C CYS A 21 14.48 23.62 -26.15
N THR A 22 13.34 24.24 -26.46
CA THR A 22 12.15 24.22 -25.57
C THR A 22 11.42 22.88 -25.55
N GLY A 23 11.75 21.95 -26.45
CA GLY A 23 11.14 20.62 -26.52
C GLY A 23 11.84 19.54 -25.68
N LEU A 24 13.16 19.65 -25.47
CA LEU A 24 13.91 18.66 -24.67
C LEU A 24 13.67 18.86 -23.18
N PHE A 25 13.71 20.11 -22.69
CA PHE A 25 13.47 20.41 -21.26
C PHE A 25 12.05 20.02 -20.81
N ASN A 26 11.04 20.13 -21.69
CA ASN A 26 9.66 19.73 -21.40
C ASN A 26 9.42 18.21 -21.45
N LEU A 27 10.26 17.44 -22.14
CA LEU A 27 10.18 15.98 -22.16
C LEU A 27 10.91 15.37 -20.95
N GLU A 28 12.01 15.98 -20.51
CA GLU A 28 12.77 15.54 -19.33
C GLU A 28 12.03 15.78 -18.01
N GLU A 29 11.33 16.91 -17.84
CA GLU A 29 10.51 17.18 -16.63
C GLU A 29 9.24 16.32 -16.57
N ARG A 30 8.66 15.93 -17.71
CA ARG A 30 7.43 15.11 -17.75
C ARG A 30 7.62 13.68 -17.26
N ALA A 31 8.84 13.15 -17.27
CA ALA A 31 9.13 11.79 -16.84
C ALA A 31 9.06 11.61 -15.31
N PHE A 32 9.17 12.68 -14.52
CA PHE A 32 9.11 12.64 -13.05
C PHE A 32 7.76 13.08 -12.47
N SER A 33 6.79 13.44 -13.32
CA SER A 33 5.48 13.93 -12.86
C SER A 33 4.40 12.88 -13.12
N ALA A 34 3.87 12.30 -12.05
CA ALA A 34 2.67 11.47 -12.11
C ALA A 34 1.54 12.23 -12.82
N PRO A 35 0.77 11.61 -13.73
CA PRO A 35 -0.38 12.24 -14.41
C PRO A 35 -1.30 12.98 -13.45
N PRO A 36 -2.06 14.00 -13.88
CA PRO A 36 -3.09 14.59 -13.03
C PRO A 36 -4.01 13.52 -12.43
N VAL A 37 -4.43 13.74 -11.17
CA VAL A 37 -5.45 12.91 -10.53
C VAL A 37 -6.71 12.94 -11.38
N VAL A 38 -7.39 11.79 -11.50
CA VAL A 38 -8.66 11.71 -12.23
C VAL A 38 -9.68 12.70 -11.66
N GLU A 39 -10.38 13.43 -12.51
CA GLU A 39 -11.48 14.32 -12.11
C GLU A 39 -12.77 13.51 -11.89
N ASN A 40 -13.67 13.98 -11.02
CA ASN A 40 -14.98 13.35 -10.75
C ASN A 40 -14.91 11.85 -10.36
N ARG A 41 -13.91 11.50 -9.55
CA ARG A 41 -13.71 10.15 -9.00
C ARG A 41 -14.92 9.71 -8.17
N PRO A 42 -15.31 8.42 -8.21
CA PRO A 42 -16.36 7.92 -7.35
C PRO A 42 -15.85 7.78 -5.91
N ASN A 43 -16.75 7.80 -4.92
CA ASN A 43 -16.48 7.40 -3.54
C ASN A 43 -16.49 5.87 -3.44
N ALA A 44 -15.49 5.24 -4.08
CA ALA A 44 -15.47 3.81 -4.38
C ALA A 44 -14.08 3.41 -4.90
N VAL A 45 -13.80 2.10 -4.93
CA VAL A 45 -12.64 1.58 -5.65
C VAL A 45 -12.79 1.86 -7.15
N TYR A 46 -11.75 2.44 -7.75
CA TYR A 46 -11.78 2.84 -9.15
C TYR A 46 -10.42 2.67 -9.84
N TYR A 47 -10.42 2.59 -11.17
CA TYR A 47 -9.17 2.48 -11.93
C TYR A 47 -8.37 3.78 -11.86
N PRO A 48 -7.10 3.76 -11.41
CA PRO A 48 -6.28 4.98 -11.31
C PRO A 48 -5.97 5.58 -12.68
N SER A 49 -5.40 6.80 -12.70
CA SER A 49 -4.93 7.43 -13.93
C SER A 49 -3.83 6.63 -14.66
N HIS A 50 -3.01 5.88 -13.90
CA HIS A 50 -1.88 5.11 -14.38
C HIS A 50 -1.53 3.96 -13.44
N VAL A 51 -0.70 3.03 -13.93
CA VAL A 51 -0.01 2.04 -13.11
C VAL A 51 1.47 2.01 -13.45
N GLU A 52 2.25 1.63 -12.46
CA GLU A 52 3.70 1.51 -12.52
C GLU A 52 4.12 0.10 -12.11
N GLN A 53 5.18 -0.38 -12.74
CA GLN A 53 5.98 -1.46 -12.20
C GLN A 53 6.90 -0.91 -11.10
N MET A 54 7.90 -1.68 -10.70
CA MET A 54 8.92 -1.22 -9.77
C MET A 54 10.23 -1.95 -10.00
N GLN A 55 11.31 -1.38 -9.50
CA GLN A 55 12.60 -2.05 -9.41
C GLN A 55 12.70 -2.78 -8.07
N MET A 56 13.18 -4.01 -8.11
CA MET A 56 13.54 -4.76 -6.91
C MET A 56 14.97 -4.38 -6.51
N VAL A 57 15.15 -3.94 -5.27
CA VAL A 57 16.49 -3.81 -4.66
C VAL A 57 16.99 -5.19 -4.26
N GLY A 58 16.13 -5.96 -3.59
CA GLY A 58 16.45 -7.31 -3.19
C GLY A 58 15.45 -7.89 -2.20
N MET A 59 15.77 -9.09 -1.73
CA MET A 59 15.06 -9.79 -0.66
C MET A 59 16.08 -10.26 0.37
N ALA A 60 15.72 -10.10 1.64
CA ALA A 60 16.49 -10.55 2.78
C ALA A 60 15.60 -11.40 3.69
N THR A 61 16.21 -12.26 4.48
CA THR A 61 15.51 -13.14 5.43
C THR A 61 16.20 -13.09 6.78
N GLN A 62 15.41 -13.10 7.84
CA GLN A 62 15.89 -13.22 9.21
C GLN A 62 14.91 -14.12 9.98
N GLY A 63 15.40 -15.29 10.40
CA GLY A 63 14.55 -16.34 10.97
C GLY A 63 13.39 -16.70 10.04
N ASP A 64 12.19 -16.65 10.59
CA ASP A 64 10.94 -17.02 9.93
C ASP A 64 10.34 -15.87 9.10
N TYR A 65 11.01 -14.72 9.03
CA TYR A 65 10.55 -13.54 8.32
C TYR A 65 11.40 -13.24 7.10
N ALA A 66 10.75 -12.71 6.07
CA ALA A 66 11.38 -12.18 4.87
C ALA A 66 10.96 -10.74 4.65
N CYS A 67 11.87 -9.97 4.07
CA CYS A 67 11.67 -8.57 3.71
C CYS A 67 12.09 -8.37 2.26
N ALA A 68 11.23 -7.72 1.48
CA ALA A 68 11.53 -7.25 0.15
C ALA A 68 11.63 -5.73 0.15
N LEU A 69 12.68 -5.21 -0.46
CA LEU A 69 12.88 -3.78 -0.68
C LEU A 69 12.77 -3.50 -2.18
N SER A 70 11.94 -2.54 -2.54
CA SER A 70 11.70 -2.13 -3.92
C SER A 70 11.50 -0.62 -4.02
N TYR A 71 11.56 -0.08 -5.23
CA TYR A 71 11.29 1.33 -5.46
C TYR A 71 10.68 1.59 -6.84
N THR A 72 9.95 2.71 -6.95
CA THR A 72 9.42 3.23 -8.21
C THR A 72 9.56 4.76 -8.25
N TYR A 73 8.99 5.42 -9.27
CA TYR A 73 8.88 6.87 -9.33
C TYR A 73 8.24 7.44 -8.05
N PRO A 74 8.60 8.66 -7.61
CA PRO A 74 7.92 9.31 -6.50
C PRO A 74 6.41 9.32 -6.68
N HIS A 75 5.67 9.01 -5.61
CA HIS A 75 4.22 8.90 -5.66
C HIS A 75 3.55 10.05 -4.92
N ARG A 76 2.37 10.42 -5.41
CA ARG A 76 1.37 11.04 -4.54
C ARG A 76 0.60 9.92 -3.85
N PHE A 77 0.19 10.15 -2.62
CA PHE A 77 -0.66 9.23 -1.88
C PHE A 77 -1.51 10.00 -0.88
N TRP A 78 -2.39 9.32 -0.17
CA TRP A 78 -3.32 9.93 0.76
C TRP A 78 -3.19 9.30 2.13
N LEU A 79 -2.86 10.12 3.12
CA LEU A 79 -2.96 9.76 4.53
C LEU A 79 -4.43 9.75 4.94
N VAL A 80 -4.81 8.82 5.81
CA VAL A 80 -6.19 8.70 6.32
C VAL A 80 -6.18 9.05 7.80
N THR A 81 -7.08 9.95 8.21
CA THR A 81 -7.31 10.30 9.62
C THR A 81 -8.82 10.34 9.87
N GLY A 82 -9.34 9.39 10.64
CA GLY A 82 -10.79 9.20 10.75
C GLY A 82 -11.35 8.84 9.37
N ALA A 83 -12.29 9.64 8.87
CA ALA A 83 -12.85 9.48 7.52
C ALA A 83 -12.26 10.46 6.48
N ASP A 84 -11.34 11.34 6.90
CA ASP A 84 -10.73 12.33 6.04
C ASP A 84 -9.44 11.82 5.39
N THR A 85 -9.19 12.28 4.16
CA THR A 85 -7.94 11.98 3.45
C THR A 85 -7.14 13.23 3.18
N ASN A 86 -5.84 13.19 3.48
CA ASN A 86 -4.90 14.27 3.17
C ASN A 86 -3.89 13.83 2.12
N ARG A 87 -3.80 14.57 1.01
CA ARG A 87 -2.93 14.24 -0.11
C ARG A 87 -1.50 14.68 0.16
N VAL A 88 -0.58 13.73 0.14
CA VAL A 88 0.86 13.97 0.01
C VAL A 88 1.20 14.20 -1.46
N THR A 89 1.87 15.30 -1.75
CA THR A 89 2.31 15.67 -3.10
C THR A 89 3.78 15.32 -3.29
N ILE A 90 4.16 14.99 -4.52
CA ILE A 90 5.55 14.76 -4.91
C ILE A 90 6.33 16.08 -4.78
N GLY A 91 7.36 16.10 -3.94
CA GLY A 91 8.29 17.21 -3.80
C GLY A 91 9.34 17.24 -4.92
N SER A 92 9.96 18.40 -5.16
CA SER A 92 11.02 18.53 -6.17
C SER A 92 12.29 17.73 -5.84
N GLU A 93 12.51 17.46 -4.55
CA GLU A 93 13.65 16.71 -4.04
C GLU A 93 13.36 15.21 -3.89
N ASP A 94 12.12 14.78 -4.10
CA ASP A 94 11.75 13.37 -4.01
C ASP A 94 12.42 12.59 -5.14
N THR A 95 13.20 11.60 -4.76
CA THR A 95 14.03 10.82 -5.70
C THR A 95 13.34 9.54 -6.15
N MET A 96 12.65 8.85 -5.25
CA MET A 96 11.90 7.62 -5.53
C MET A 96 10.82 7.42 -4.47
N HIS A 97 9.83 6.61 -4.77
CA HIS A 97 8.95 6.00 -3.77
C HIS A 97 9.57 4.67 -3.34
N LEU A 98 10.06 4.61 -2.10
CA LEU A 98 10.70 3.42 -1.53
C LEU A 98 9.62 2.57 -0.84
N MET A 99 9.63 1.26 -1.10
CA MET A 99 8.60 0.35 -0.62
C MET A 99 9.22 -0.86 0.08
N VAL A 100 8.63 -1.25 1.19
CA VAL A 100 9.03 -2.37 2.03
C VAL A 100 7.84 -3.33 2.18
N SER A 101 8.07 -4.61 1.91
CA SER A 101 7.09 -5.69 2.16
C SER A 101 7.69 -6.72 3.10
N ILE A 102 7.02 -7.01 4.21
CA ILE A 102 7.47 -7.96 5.23
C ILE A 102 6.43 -9.06 5.38
N TRP A 103 6.88 -10.33 5.44
CA TRP A 103 5.98 -11.46 5.63
C TRP A 103 6.63 -12.59 6.43
N HIS A 104 5.79 -13.39 7.07
CA HIS A 104 6.17 -14.67 7.65
C HIS A 104 6.30 -15.71 6.53
N ARG A 105 7.46 -16.37 6.43
CA ARG A 105 7.88 -17.15 5.26
C ARG A 105 7.07 -18.41 5.06
N ASP A 106 6.77 -19.12 6.15
CA ASP A 106 6.11 -20.43 6.05
C ASP A 106 4.62 -20.31 5.76
N SER A 107 3.96 -19.29 6.32
CA SER A 107 2.53 -19.05 6.09
C SER A 107 2.23 -18.08 4.94
N GLY A 108 3.23 -17.28 4.51
CA GLY A 108 3.01 -16.19 3.56
C GLY A 108 2.24 -15.00 4.16
N THR A 109 2.03 -14.97 5.47
CA THR A 109 1.25 -13.93 6.15
C THR A 109 1.98 -12.59 6.07
N ILE A 110 1.36 -11.60 5.45
CA ILE A 110 1.87 -10.22 5.41
C ILE A 110 1.85 -9.64 6.82
N VAL A 111 2.96 -9.03 7.23
CA VAL A 111 3.14 -8.40 8.54
C VAL A 111 2.69 -6.94 8.47
N SER A 112 1.48 -6.66 8.96
CA SER A 112 0.86 -5.33 8.90
C SER A 112 0.83 -4.56 10.23
N ASP A 113 1.23 -5.22 11.31
CA ASP A 113 1.14 -4.76 12.70
C ASP A 113 2.49 -4.26 13.24
N VAL A 114 3.35 -3.74 12.37
CA VAL A 114 4.66 -3.19 12.72
C VAL A 114 4.85 -1.81 12.10
N ALA A 115 5.88 -1.08 12.55
CA ALA A 115 6.30 0.19 11.99
C ALA A 115 7.80 0.14 11.67
N PRO A 116 8.19 -0.14 10.41
CA PRO A 116 9.60 -0.21 10.04
C PRO A 116 10.25 1.18 9.99
N SER A 117 11.55 1.24 10.25
CA SER A 117 12.43 2.37 9.95
C SER A 117 13.49 1.95 8.94
N VAL A 118 13.71 2.78 7.93
CA VAL A 118 14.68 2.53 6.87
C VAL A 118 15.82 3.54 6.97
N HIS A 119 17.05 3.05 7.01
CA HIS A 119 18.26 3.86 7.06
C HIS A 119 19.10 3.62 5.81
N LEU A 120 19.34 4.66 5.02
CA LEU A 120 20.11 4.60 3.78
C LEU A 120 21.41 5.39 3.95
N THR A 121 22.54 4.69 4.04
CA THR A 121 23.87 5.31 4.17
C THR A 121 24.55 5.36 2.82
N GLY A 122 24.78 6.57 2.31
CA GLY A 122 25.36 6.80 0.99
C GLY A 122 26.89 6.67 0.95
N PRO A 123 27.50 6.82 -0.24
CA PRO A 123 28.93 6.58 -0.46
C PRO A 123 29.85 7.59 0.26
N ASP A 124 29.29 8.74 0.69
CA ASP A 124 30.00 9.75 1.47
C ASP A 124 29.88 9.53 2.99
N GLY A 125 29.20 8.46 3.41
CA GLY A 125 28.89 8.16 4.81
C GLY A 125 27.72 8.94 5.41
N GLY A 126 27.02 9.77 4.61
CA GLY A 126 25.81 10.45 5.06
C GLY A 126 24.60 9.51 5.07
N THR A 127 23.78 9.56 6.12
CA THR A 127 22.60 8.70 6.30
C THR A 127 21.31 9.49 6.13
N VAL A 128 20.39 8.94 5.34
CA VAL A 128 18.97 9.36 5.25
C VAL A 128 18.14 8.35 6.02
N SER A 129 17.31 8.82 6.95
CA SER A 129 16.37 7.98 7.69
C SER A 129 14.95 8.25 7.21
N ASN A 130 14.17 7.19 7.03
CA ASN A 130 12.78 7.23 6.62
C ASN A 130 11.95 6.29 7.51
N ALA A 131 10.70 6.67 7.79
CA ALA A 131 9.75 5.81 8.50
C ALA A 131 8.53 5.66 7.57
N PRO A 132 8.53 4.65 6.69
CA PRO A 132 7.52 4.56 5.65
C PRO A 132 6.13 4.29 6.21
N TRP A 133 5.11 4.83 5.56
CA TRP A 133 3.72 4.70 5.99
C TRP A 133 3.20 3.31 5.69
N SER A 134 2.35 2.75 6.55
CA SER A 134 1.51 1.61 6.19
C SER A 134 0.53 2.04 5.09
N MET A 135 0.51 1.31 3.97
CA MET A 135 -0.16 1.70 2.74
C MET A 135 -0.93 0.54 2.11
N LEU A 136 -1.93 0.90 1.32
CA LEU A 136 -2.68 -0.02 0.47
C LEU A 136 -2.68 0.50 -0.98
N SER A 137 -2.30 -0.37 -1.92
CA SER A 137 -2.41 -0.11 -3.36
C SER A 137 -3.08 -1.26 -4.10
N GLN A 138 -3.67 -0.98 -5.27
CA GLN A 138 -4.26 -2.02 -6.11
C GLN A 138 -3.22 -3.02 -6.65
N PRO A 139 -2.02 -2.59 -7.10
CA PRO A 139 -1.04 -3.54 -7.64
C PRO A 139 -0.31 -4.36 -6.57
N MET A 140 -0.06 -3.81 -5.38
CA MET A 140 0.80 -4.47 -4.37
C MET A 140 0.06 -4.94 -3.12
N GLY A 141 -1.18 -4.48 -2.88
CA GLY A 141 -1.84 -4.72 -1.61
C GLY A 141 -1.18 -3.95 -0.47
N PHE A 142 -1.11 -4.58 0.71
CA PHE A 142 -0.50 -3.97 1.88
C PHE A 142 1.02 -3.94 1.76
N HIS A 143 1.62 -2.78 2.00
CA HIS A 143 3.06 -2.57 2.05
C HIS A 143 3.36 -1.34 2.90
N PHE A 144 4.62 -1.11 3.23
CA PHE A 144 5.08 0.17 3.75
C PHE A 144 5.69 0.99 2.62
N GLY A 145 5.38 2.27 2.51
CA GLY A 145 5.95 3.12 1.47
C GLY A 145 6.06 4.59 1.86
N ASP A 146 7.07 5.26 1.30
CA ASP A 146 7.19 6.72 1.36
C ASP A 146 8.13 7.24 0.27
N ASN A 147 8.02 8.52 -0.06
CA ASN A 147 9.00 9.16 -0.92
C ASN A 147 10.28 9.46 -0.12
N VAL A 148 11.43 9.17 -0.72
CA VAL A 148 12.75 9.45 -0.11
C VAL A 148 13.55 10.44 -0.94
N GLN A 149 14.44 11.17 -0.27
CA GLN A 149 15.27 12.22 -0.86
C GLN A 149 16.74 11.82 -0.75
N LEU A 150 17.29 11.21 -1.80
CA LEU A 150 18.69 10.83 -1.86
C LEU A 150 19.55 11.98 -2.43
N PRO A 151 20.59 12.43 -1.72
CA PRO A 151 21.35 13.64 -2.09
C PRO A 151 22.15 13.49 -3.39
N LYS A 152 22.43 12.26 -3.84
CA LYS A 152 23.21 11.96 -5.05
C LYS A 152 22.93 10.55 -5.56
N GLU A 153 23.38 10.27 -6.78
CA GLU A 153 23.46 8.91 -7.31
C GLU A 153 24.65 8.16 -6.68
N GLY A 154 24.54 6.84 -6.55
CA GLY A 154 25.58 5.99 -5.96
C GLY A 154 25.03 4.73 -5.30
N THR A 155 25.93 4.02 -4.62
CA THR A 155 25.59 2.83 -3.83
C THR A 155 25.28 3.24 -2.40
N TYR A 156 24.15 2.76 -1.88
CA TYR A 156 23.67 2.97 -0.53
C TYR A 156 23.60 1.63 0.20
N ASP A 157 24.14 1.58 1.41
CA ASP A 157 23.87 0.51 2.36
C ASP A 157 22.54 0.82 3.05
N VAL A 158 21.59 -0.11 2.98
CA VAL A 158 20.23 0.08 3.49
C VAL A 158 19.94 -0.91 4.60
N SER A 159 19.56 -0.42 5.78
CA SER A 159 18.97 -1.23 6.85
C SER A 159 17.48 -0.97 6.94
N VAL A 160 16.69 -2.03 7.02
CA VAL A 160 15.26 -1.99 7.38
C VAL A 160 15.12 -2.60 8.77
N ASP A 161 14.88 -1.76 9.76
CA ASP A 161 14.71 -2.14 11.15
C ASP A 161 13.23 -2.15 11.52
N VAL A 162 12.80 -3.20 12.22
CA VAL A 162 11.40 -3.45 12.57
C VAL A 162 11.33 -3.69 14.07
N GLY A 163 10.48 -2.92 14.75
CA GLY A 163 10.21 -3.12 16.17
C GLY A 163 9.19 -4.21 16.46
N ALA A 164 8.85 -4.37 17.74
CA ALA A 164 7.88 -5.35 18.21
C ALA A 164 6.49 -5.12 17.58
N PRO A 165 5.73 -6.21 17.32
CA PRO A 165 4.37 -6.12 16.82
C PRO A 165 3.41 -5.40 17.78
N SER A 166 2.41 -4.73 17.22
CA SER A 166 1.36 -4.03 17.98
C SER A 166 0.06 -4.83 18.09
N ALA A 167 -0.20 -5.77 17.19
CA ALA A 167 -1.41 -6.58 17.17
C ALA A 167 -1.23 -7.91 17.91
N THR A 168 -2.36 -8.54 18.24
CA THR A 168 -2.33 -9.92 18.75
C THR A 168 -1.90 -10.87 17.63
N ARG A 169 -1.01 -11.82 17.93
CA ARG A 169 -0.57 -12.84 16.97
C ARG A 169 -0.88 -14.24 17.48
N THR A 170 -1.34 -15.12 16.59
CA THR A 170 -1.68 -16.51 16.90
C THR A 170 -1.16 -17.48 15.83
N GLY A 171 -1.21 -18.78 16.12
CA GLY A 171 -0.65 -19.79 15.22
C GLY A 171 0.87 -19.70 15.13
N THR A 172 1.44 -19.96 13.95
CA THR A 172 2.91 -19.98 13.79
C THR A 172 3.54 -18.58 13.82
N VAL A 173 2.73 -17.51 13.78
CA VAL A 173 3.23 -16.12 13.86
C VAL A 173 3.22 -15.55 15.28
N ALA A 174 2.77 -16.34 16.28
CA ALA A 174 2.65 -15.90 17.67
C ALA A 174 4.00 -15.55 18.31
N ASP A 175 5.03 -16.36 18.07
CA ASP A 175 6.37 -16.21 18.65
C ASP A 175 7.24 -15.25 17.82
N ALA A 176 6.74 -14.05 17.57
CA ALA A 176 7.47 -13.03 16.83
C ALA A 176 8.62 -12.44 17.68
N PRO A 177 9.80 -12.19 17.08
CA PRO A 177 10.87 -11.52 17.79
C PRO A 177 10.52 -10.05 18.08
N ASP A 178 11.07 -9.51 19.17
CA ASP A 178 10.90 -8.10 19.57
C ASP A 178 11.51 -7.11 18.57
N SER A 179 12.44 -7.58 17.73
CA SER A 179 13.01 -6.79 16.65
C SER A 179 13.53 -7.65 15.49
N LEU A 180 13.49 -7.08 14.29
CA LEU A 180 14.10 -7.62 13.07
C LEU A 180 14.92 -6.51 12.39
N SER A 181 15.95 -6.90 11.65
CA SER A 181 16.80 -6.02 10.86
C SER A 181 17.19 -6.73 9.56
N PHE A 182 16.99 -6.05 8.43
CA PHE A 182 17.26 -6.58 7.10
C PHE A 182 18.18 -5.63 6.33
N ASP A 183 19.32 -6.13 5.90
CA ASP A 183 20.31 -5.37 5.14
C ASP A 183 20.15 -5.56 3.63
N PHE A 184 20.31 -4.47 2.88
CA PHE A 184 20.30 -4.43 1.42
C PHE A 184 21.39 -3.50 0.89
N THR A 185 21.72 -3.66 -0.39
CA THR A 185 22.55 -2.71 -1.14
C THR A 185 21.74 -2.11 -2.27
N LEU A 186 21.47 -0.81 -2.21
CA LEU A 186 20.74 -0.07 -3.24
C LEU A 186 21.72 0.66 -4.16
N ASN A 187 21.69 0.36 -5.46
CA ASN A 187 22.41 1.11 -6.47
C ASN A 187 21.47 2.14 -7.11
N TYR A 188 21.49 3.37 -6.60
CA TYR A 188 20.65 4.43 -7.13
C TYR A 188 21.32 5.17 -8.28
N ALA A 189 20.68 5.12 -9.44
CA ALA A 189 20.94 6.03 -10.55
C ALA A 189 19.60 6.48 -11.17
N ARG A 190 19.47 7.75 -11.55
CA ARG A 190 18.24 8.28 -12.16
C ARG A 190 17.87 7.55 -13.45
N SER A 191 18.84 6.94 -14.14
CA SER A 191 18.58 6.11 -15.32
C SER A 191 17.76 4.86 -14.99
N THR A 192 18.02 4.20 -13.86
CA THR A 192 17.31 2.96 -13.47
C THR A 192 15.82 3.19 -13.20
N LEU A 193 15.45 4.39 -12.73
CA LEU A 193 14.05 4.77 -12.60
C LEU A 193 13.35 4.85 -13.96
N ARG A 194 14.06 5.29 -15.01
CA ARG A 194 13.50 5.38 -16.37
C ARG A 194 13.19 4.02 -17.00
N ASP A 195 13.78 2.95 -16.45
CA ASP A 195 13.54 1.57 -16.87
C ASP A 195 12.29 0.99 -16.20
N VAL A 196 11.69 1.68 -15.22
CA VAL A 196 10.41 1.28 -14.63
C VAL A 196 9.30 1.49 -15.65
N GLU A 197 8.68 0.39 -16.06
CA GLU A 197 7.53 0.44 -16.95
C GLU A 197 6.37 1.17 -16.30
N TRP A 198 5.73 2.03 -17.09
CA TRP A 198 4.58 2.84 -16.67
C TRP A 198 3.56 2.87 -17.81
N ARG A 199 2.28 2.79 -17.47
CA ARG A 199 1.19 2.90 -18.45
C ARG A 199 -0.01 3.66 -17.92
N ARG A 200 -0.61 4.48 -18.77
CA ARG A 200 -1.88 5.16 -18.48
C ARG A 200 -3.08 4.24 -18.70
N LEU A 201 -4.20 4.57 -18.07
CA LEU A 201 -5.48 3.88 -18.22
C LEU A 201 -6.57 4.79 -18.84
N PRO A 202 -6.34 5.45 -20.00
CA PRO A 202 -7.23 6.50 -20.49
C PRO A 202 -8.69 6.05 -20.71
N GLU A 203 -8.91 4.77 -21.03
CA GLU A 203 -10.23 4.20 -21.30
C GLU A 203 -11.01 3.82 -20.03
N LYS A 204 -10.31 3.57 -18.91
CA LYS A 204 -10.91 3.05 -17.68
C LYS A 204 -10.78 4.00 -16.49
N GLN A 205 -9.82 4.92 -16.51
CA GLN A 205 -9.52 5.78 -15.38
C GLN A 205 -10.78 6.47 -14.85
N GLY A 206 -10.97 6.47 -13.53
CA GLY A 206 -12.16 7.04 -12.88
C GLY A 206 -13.43 6.17 -12.91
N THR A 207 -13.43 5.05 -13.62
CA THR A 207 -14.55 4.09 -13.56
C THR A 207 -14.35 3.09 -12.41
N ARG A 208 -15.44 2.60 -11.82
CA ARG A 208 -15.40 1.60 -10.75
C ARG A 208 -14.67 0.33 -11.20
N GLY A 209 -13.83 -0.22 -10.34
CA GLY A 209 -13.02 -1.41 -10.58
C GLY A 209 -11.58 -1.24 -10.13
N ALA A 210 -10.83 -2.34 -10.11
CA ALA A 210 -9.42 -2.32 -9.72
C ALA A 210 -8.54 -2.92 -10.83
N VAL A 211 -7.27 -2.50 -10.86
CA VAL A 211 -6.25 -3.23 -11.61
C VAL A 211 -5.90 -4.53 -10.91
N GLU A 212 -5.52 -5.53 -11.70
CA GLU A 212 -5.04 -6.80 -11.18
C GLU A 212 -3.74 -6.58 -10.38
N PRO A 213 -3.54 -7.35 -9.29
CA PRO A 213 -2.28 -7.37 -8.56
C PRO A 213 -1.12 -7.69 -9.50
N MET A 214 0.03 -7.07 -9.23
CA MET A 214 1.26 -7.36 -9.95
C MET A 214 1.69 -8.81 -9.70
N ASP A 215 2.05 -9.55 -10.74
CA ASP A 215 2.58 -10.91 -10.59
C ASP A 215 4.02 -10.86 -10.05
N MET A 216 4.13 -10.90 -8.73
CA MET A 216 5.37 -10.92 -8.00
C MET A 216 5.66 -12.32 -7.48
N LYS A 217 6.10 -13.23 -8.34
CA LYS A 217 6.28 -14.67 -8.01
C LYS A 217 7.06 -14.99 -6.72
N MET A 218 7.87 -14.05 -6.22
CA MET A 218 8.69 -14.21 -5.03
C MET A 218 8.08 -13.59 -3.76
N LEU A 219 6.99 -12.82 -3.88
CA LEU A 219 6.27 -12.22 -2.76
C LEU A 219 4.91 -12.90 -2.60
N PRO A 220 4.40 -13.05 -1.37
CA PRO A 220 3.03 -13.48 -1.18
C PRO A 220 2.07 -12.51 -1.86
N SER A 221 0.96 -13.03 -2.38
CA SER A 221 -0.06 -12.18 -3.00
C SER A 221 -0.68 -11.17 -2.03
N GLY A 222 -0.62 -11.44 -0.72
CA GLY A 222 -1.29 -10.66 0.31
C GLY A 222 -2.81 -10.76 0.28
N ALA A 223 -3.39 -11.56 -0.63
CA ALA A 223 -4.82 -11.76 -0.72
C ALA A 223 -5.30 -12.79 0.31
N VAL A 224 -6.38 -12.47 1.02
CA VAL A 224 -7.04 -13.43 1.91
C VAL A 224 -7.85 -14.48 1.11
N PRO A 225 -8.16 -15.65 1.71
CA PRO A 225 -8.97 -16.69 1.06
C PRO A 225 -10.30 -16.16 0.53
N THR A 226 -10.89 -16.85 -0.45
CA THR A 226 -12.28 -16.57 -0.85
C THR A 226 -13.21 -16.80 0.34
N ALA A 227 -14.41 -16.21 0.30
CA ALA A 227 -15.35 -16.33 1.41
C ALA A 227 -15.67 -17.79 1.78
N GLU A 228 -15.79 -18.67 0.77
CA GLU A 228 -16.04 -20.11 0.94
C GLU A 228 -14.84 -20.88 1.49
N ALA A 229 -13.65 -20.31 1.39
CA ALA A 229 -12.39 -20.90 1.85
C ALA A 229 -11.90 -20.30 3.17
N VAL A 230 -12.66 -19.37 3.77
CA VAL A 230 -12.38 -18.91 5.15
C VAL A 230 -12.58 -20.10 6.09
N PRO A 231 -11.58 -20.45 6.93
CA PRO A 231 -11.74 -21.53 7.90
C PRO A 231 -12.94 -21.30 8.84
N GLY A 232 -13.65 -22.38 9.14
CA GLY A 232 -14.83 -22.36 10.00
C GLY A 232 -16.16 -22.37 9.25
N SER A 233 -17.22 -22.12 9.98
CA SER A 233 -18.59 -22.02 9.47
C SER A 233 -18.90 -20.58 9.08
N VAL A 234 -18.99 -20.29 7.79
CA VAL A 234 -19.34 -18.95 7.28
C VAL A 234 -20.76 -18.59 7.73
N ARG A 235 -20.91 -17.43 8.38
CA ARG A 235 -22.20 -16.89 8.86
C ARG A 235 -22.83 -15.92 7.88
N GLY A 236 -22.02 -15.24 7.09
CA GLY A 236 -22.50 -14.38 6.02
C GLY A 236 -21.46 -13.42 5.47
N ARG A 237 -21.90 -12.62 4.50
CA ARG A 237 -21.09 -11.63 3.80
C ARG A 237 -21.82 -10.30 3.81
N GLY A 238 -21.06 -9.20 3.86
CA GLY A 238 -21.62 -7.87 3.75
C GLY A 238 -20.62 -6.92 3.11
N SER A 239 -21.07 -5.69 2.86
CA SER A 239 -20.20 -4.64 2.33
C SER A 239 -20.56 -3.28 2.90
N ILE A 240 -19.56 -2.43 3.15
CA ILE A 240 -19.75 -1.02 3.54
C ILE A 240 -18.63 -0.15 2.99
N GLY A 241 -18.96 0.97 2.33
CA GLY A 241 -17.97 1.85 1.72
C GLY A 241 -16.99 1.15 0.78
N ASP A 242 -17.46 0.19 -0.02
CA ASP A 242 -16.66 -0.72 -0.85
C ASP A 242 -15.73 -1.67 -0.07
N SER A 243 -15.80 -1.75 1.26
CA SER A 243 -15.13 -2.80 2.04
C SER A 243 -16.01 -4.04 2.07
N ASP A 244 -15.56 -5.14 1.47
CA ASP A 244 -16.23 -6.43 1.60
C ASP A 244 -15.88 -7.04 2.96
N VAL A 245 -16.82 -7.74 3.57
CA VAL A 245 -16.64 -8.38 4.87
C VAL A 245 -17.19 -9.80 4.83
N VAL A 246 -16.42 -10.74 5.36
CA VAL A 246 -16.85 -12.13 5.59
C VAL A 246 -16.78 -12.41 7.08
N ALA A 247 -17.87 -12.96 7.63
CA ALA A 247 -17.93 -13.44 9.00
C ALA A 247 -18.00 -14.97 9.02
N ALA A 248 -17.20 -15.61 9.87
CA ALA A 248 -17.18 -17.05 10.10
C ALA A 248 -16.99 -17.37 11.58
N VAL A 249 -17.37 -18.56 12.00
CA VAL A 249 -17.19 -19.05 13.38
C VAL A 249 -16.33 -20.30 13.37
N LEU A 250 -15.35 -20.34 14.29
CA LEU A 250 -14.58 -21.53 14.61
C LEU A 250 -15.15 -22.17 15.87
N ASP A 251 -15.29 -23.49 15.87
CA ASP A 251 -15.86 -24.24 17.00
C ASP A 251 -14.92 -24.35 18.21
N ASP A 252 -13.66 -23.93 18.06
CA ASP A 252 -12.63 -23.98 19.10
C ASP A 252 -11.91 -22.62 19.21
N ALA A 253 -12.09 -21.97 20.35
CA ALA A 253 -11.49 -20.68 20.67
C ALA A 253 -10.18 -20.75 21.48
N THR A 254 -9.69 -21.94 21.83
CA THR A 254 -8.50 -22.12 22.70
C THR A 254 -7.27 -21.38 22.19
N ARG A 255 -7.03 -21.44 20.87
CA ARG A 255 -5.93 -20.71 20.19
C ARG A 255 -6.01 -19.18 20.37
N PHE A 256 -7.19 -18.66 20.67
CA PHE A 256 -7.48 -17.23 20.81
C PHE A 256 -7.74 -16.83 22.26
N GLY A 257 -7.39 -17.69 23.22
CA GLY A 257 -7.52 -17.41 24.66
C GLY A 257 -8.86 -17.80 25.28
N GLY A 258 -9.74 -18.48 24.53
CA GLY A 258 -10.95 -19.10 25.07
C GLY A 258 -10.73 -20.48 25.67
N SER A 259 -11.81 -21.14 26.05
CA SER A 259 -11.85 -22.55 26.44
C SER A 259 -12.26 -23.47 25.28
N GLU A 260 -12.20 -24.79 25.48
CA GLU A 260 -12.61 -25.79 24.46
C GLU A 260 -14.13 -25.78 24.18
N ASP A 261 -14.93 -25.21 25.08
CA ASP A 261 -16.37 -25.09 24.92
C ASP A 261 -16.78 -23.76 24.25
N ASP A 262 -15.84 -22.81 24.10
CA ASP A 262 -16.06 -21.50 23.49
C ASP A 262 -15.82 -21.54 21.98
N THR A 263 -16.54 -20.69 21.26
CA THR A 263 -16.36 -20.48 19.81
C THR A 263 -15.63 -19.16 19.52
N TYR A 264 -15.05 -19.04 18.34
CA TYR A 264 -14.35 -17.81 17.93
C TYR A 264 -14.98 -17.21 16.68
N LEU A 265 -15.47 -15.98 16.81
CA LEU A 265 -15.95 -15.18 15.69
C LEU A 265 -14.76 -14.59 14.93
N VAL A 266 -14.69 -14.87 13.64
CA VAL A 266 -13.72 -14.32 12.68
C VAL A 266 -14.42 -13.36 11.76
N VAL A 267 -13.95 -12.12 11.69
CA VAL A 267 -14.40 -11.10 10.74
C VAL A 267 -13.22 -10.66 9.89
N SER A 268 -13.35 -10.80 8.57
CA SER A 268 -12.26 -10.55 7.63
C SER A 268 -12.66 -9.49 6.60
N PRO A 269 -12.46 -8.20 6.92
CA PRO A 269 -12.67 -7.10 5.99
C PRO A 269 -11.57 -7.08 4.92
N ARG A 270 -11.97 -6.86 3.68
CA ARG A 270 -11.11 -7.02 2.50
C ARG A 270 -11.51 -6.10 1.35
N THR A 271 -10.59 -5.86 0.43
CA THR A 271 -10.91 -5.14 -0.81
C THR A 271 -11.79 -6.01 -1.73
N PRO A 272 -12.73 -5.41 -2.49
CA PRO A 272 -13.79 -6.15 -3.19
C PRO A 272 -13.30 -6.86 -4.46
N HIS A 273 -12.16 -6.46 -5.01
CA HIS A 273 -11.61 -7.03 -6.25
C HIS A 273 -10.43 -7.96 -5.99
N ASN A 274 -9.47 -7.51 -5.17
CA ASN A 274 -8.18 -8.18 -4.99
C ASN A 274 -8.09 -8.96 -3.66
N ARG A 275 -9.13 -8.87 -2.81
CA ARG A 275 -9.19 -9.50 -1.48
C ARG A 275 -7.99 -9.18 -0.59
N PHE A 276 -7.44 -7.98 -0.70
CA PHE A 276 -6.40 -7.55 0.25
C PHE A 276 -7.05 -7.25 1.60
N PRO A 277 -6.46 -7.69 2.72
CA PRO A 277 -6.99 -7.42 4.04
C PRO A 277 -6.94 -5.92 4.35
N LEU A 278 -7.84 -5.47 5.22
CA LEU A 278 -7.93 -4.07 5.65
C LEU A 278 -7.52 -3.93 7.14
N PRO A 279 -6.26 -3.57 7.43
CA PRO A 279 -5.78 -3.35 8.80
C PRO A 279 -6.12 -1.97 9.36
N ALA A 280 -5.95 -1.85 10.67
CA ALA A 280 -6.19 -0.65 11.47
C ALA A 280 -7.63 -0.14 11.34
N MET A 281 -8.62 -1.05 11.28
CA MET A 281 -10.04 -0.74 11.36
C MET A 281 -10.55 -0.84 12.79
N GLY A 282 -11.60 -0.08 13.10
CA GLY A 282 -12.42 -0.32 14.28
C GLY A 282 -13.66 -1.09 13.88
N VAL A 283 -13.76 -2.36 14.29
CA VAL A 283 -14.91 -3.23 13.97
C VAL A 283 -15.52 -3.79 15.25
N ASN A 284 -16.84 -3.76 15.32
CA ASN A 284 -17.65 -4.35 16.37
C ASN A 284 -18.59 -5.40 15.79
N ALA A 285 -18.97 -6.38 16.60
CA ALA A 285 -20.07 -7.29 16.28
C ALA A 285 -21.21 -7.11 17.27
N VAL A 286 -22.45 -7.29 16.80
CA VAL A 286 -23.62 -7.49 17.65
C VAL A 286 -24.04 -8.94 17.49
N VAL A 287 -23.88 -9.72 18.55
CA VAL A 287 -24.13 -11.16 18.60
C VAL A 287 -25.28 -11.43 19.56
N GLU A 288 -26.37 -12.01 19.06
CA GLU A 288 -27.61 -12.20 19.83
C GLU A 288 -28.09 -10.95 20.59
N GLY A 289 -27.88 -9.77 20.01
CA GLY A 289 -28.23 -8.47 20.61
C GLY A 289 -27.23 -7.91 21.62
N THR A 290 -26.08 -8.57 21.82
CA THR A 290 -24.98 -8.10 22.70
C THR A 290 -23.83 -7.54 21.86
N ASP A 291 -23.28 -6.40 22.26
CA ASP A 291 -22.10 -5.80 21.60
C ASP A 291 -20.81 -6.52 22.02
N HIS A 292 -19.96 -6.80 21.03
CA HIS A 292 -18.61 -7.33 21.20
C HIS A 292 -17.60 -6.44 20.47
N ASP A 293 -16.53 -6.07 21.17
CA ASP A 293 -15.33 -5.48 20.56
C ASP A 293 -14.54 -6.58 19.86
N LEU A 294 -14.15 -6.34 18.61
CA LEU A 294 -13.34 -7.28 17.85
C LEU A 294 -11.87 -6.84 17.88
N THR A 295 -10.99 -7.77 18.24
CA THR A 295 -9.56 -7.52 18.33
C THR A 295 -8.88 -7.84 16.99
N GLU A 296 -8.12 -6.89 16.45
CA GLU A 296 -7.25 -7.15 15.29
C GLU A 296 -6.21 -8.21 15.66
N THR A 297 -6.18 -9.28 14.87
CA THR A 297 -5.33 -10.45 15.10
C THR A 297 -4.68 -10.87 13.79
N LEU A 298 -3.38 -11.18 13.85
CA LEU A 298 -2.63 -11.78 12.76
C LEU A 298 -2.42 -13.27 13.05
N ASP A 299 -2.95 -14.14 12.19
CA ASP A 299 -2.83 -15.60 12.32
C ASP A 299 -2.22 -16.21 11.06
N SER A 300 -1.49 -17.32 11.24
CA SER A 300 -0.84 -18.03 10.13
C SER A 300 -1.80 -18.71 9.16
N THR A 301 -3.06 -18.93 9.55
CA THR A 301 -4.08 -19.60 8.74
C THR A 301 -5.21 -18.67 8.31
N LEU A 302 -5.66 -17.79 9.21
CA LEU A 302 -6.72 -16.81 8.93
C LEU A 302 -6.19 -15.54 8.27
N GLY A 303 -4.87 -15.29 8.35
CA GLY A 303 -4.30 -13.99 8.00
C GLY A 303 -4.73 -12.90 8.97
N LEU A 304 -4.75 -11.66 8.50
CA LEU A 304 -5.31 -10.55 9.26
C LEU A 304 -6.84 -10.68 9.35
N HIS A 305 -7.35 -10.63 10.56
CA HIS A 305 -8.78 -10.64 10.86
C HIS A 305 -9.06 -9.88 12.16
N TYR A 306 -10.34 -9.68 12.45
CA TYR A 306 -10.84 -9.13 13.70
C TYR A 306 -11.71 -10.19 14.35
N GLY A 307 -11.51 -10.47 15.63
CA GLY A 307 -12.29 -11.52 16.27
C GLY A 307 -12.51 -11.38 17.76
N ALA A 308 -13.41 -12.22 18.25
CA ALA A 308 -13.83 -12.29 19.64
C ALA A 308 -14.17 -13.74 20.01
N VAL A 309 -13.83 -14.12 21.24
CA VAL A 309 -14.29 -15.37 21.87
C VAL A 309 -15.75 -15.20 22.26
N LEU A 310 -16.56 -16.22 22.01
CA LEU A 310 -17.99 -16.29 22.32
C LEU A 310 -18.29 -17.58 23.09
N ASP A 311 -19.16 -17.49 24.10
CA ASP A 311 -19.51 -18.63 24.96
C ASP A 311 -20.21 -19.80 24.23
N ALA A 312 -20.73 -19.56 23.02
CA ALA A 312 -21.40 -20.56 22.20
C ALA A 312 -21.48 -20.11 20.74
N ASP A 313 -21.80 -21.04 19.84
CA ASP A 313 -22.04 -20.76 18.42
C ASP A 313 -23.25 -19.81 18.23
N PRO A 314 -23.06 -18.62 17.63
CA PRO A 314 -24.15 -17.66 17.45
C PRO A 314 -25.07 -17.99 16.26
N ALA A 315 -26.37 -17.78 16.46
CA ALA A 315 -27.37 -17.86 15.39
C ALA A 315 -27.48 -16.53 14.60
N ASN A 316 -27.30 -15.39 15.27
CA ASN A 316 -27.43 -14.06 14.69
C ASN A 316 -26.16 -13.23 14.94
N VAL A 317 -25.55 -12.77 13.85
CA VAL A 317 -24.40 -11.87 13.86
C VAL A 317 -24.70 -10.69 12.94
N SER A 318 -24.44 -9.48 13.42
CA SER A 318 -24.33 -8.28 12.57
C SER A 318 -23.07 -7.52 12.93
N LEU A 319 -22.56 -6.70 12.02
CA LEU A 319 -21.29 -5.99 12.22
C LEU A 319 -21.50 -4.48 12.15
N ARG A 320 -20.59 -3.75 12.79
CA ARG A 320 -20.50 -2.30 12.71
C ARG A 320 -19.05 -1.88 12.50
N VAL A 321 -18.80 -1.13 11.44
CA VAL A 321 -17.52 -0.43 11.25
C VAL A 321 -17.61 0.87 12.04
N ALA A 322 -16.83 0.96 13.12
CA ALA A 322 -16.70 2.15 13.96
C ALA A 322 -15.68 3.14 13.38
N MET A 323 -14.61 2.61 12.78
CA MET A 323 -13.52 3.40 12.21
C MET A 323 -13.03 2.73 10.92
N PRO A 324 -12.92 3.47 9.80
CA PRO A 324 -12.38 2.92 8.57
C PRO A 324 -10.88 2.56 8.73
N PRO A 325 -10.28 1.80 7.81
CA PRO A 325 -8.91 1.36 7.97
C PRO A 325 -7.95 2.56 7.92
N GLN A 326 -7.22 2.80 9.02
CA GLN A 326 -6.35 3.97 9.24
C GLN A 326 -4.96 3.78 8.64
N ILE A 327 -4.91 3.44 7.36
CA ILE A 327 -3.68 3.26 6.60
C ILE A 327 -3.74 4.05 5.30
N ALA A 328 -2.60 4.50 4.80
CA ALA A 328 -2.52 5.36 3.64
C ALA A 328 -2.97 4.66 2.36
N ARG A 329 -3.33 5.45 1.35
CA ARG A 329 -3.95 4.99 0.10
C ARG A 329 -3.20 5.51 -1.10
N HIS A 330 -2.95 4.63 -2.06
CA HIS A 330 -2.60 5.02 -3.42
C HIS A 330 -3.84 5.42 -4.22
N GLU A 331 -3.62 6.08 -5.35
CA GLU A 331 -4.70 6.43 -6.28
C GLU A 331 -5.50 5.18 -6.71
N GLY A 332 -6.82 5.31 -6.77
CA GLY A 332 -7.76 4.23 -7.01
C GLY A 332 -8.36 3.62 -5.74
N TYR A 333 -7.79 3.90 -4.56
CA TYR A 333 -8.31 3.50 -3.26
C TYR A 333 -8.51 4.67 -2.29
N GLU A 334 -8.04 5.87 -2.63
CA GLU A 334 -8.05 7.04 -1.74
C GLU A 334 -9.44 7.59 -1.44
N THR A 335 -10.47 7.21 -2.19
CA THR A 335 -11.86 7.58 -1.94
C THR A 335 -12.72 6.41 -1.43
N ALA A 336 -12.10 5.24 -1.22
CA ALA A 336 -12.75 4.00 -0.82
C ALA A 336 -12.50 3.67 0.65
N PHE A 337 -13.36 2.81 1.21
CA PHE A 337 -13.24 2.26 2.57
C PHE A 337 -13.36 3.28 3.69
N LEU A 338 -13.92 4.47 3.44
CA LEU A 338 -14.02 5.58 4.41
C LEU A 338 -15.34 5.58 5.20
N GLU A 339 -16.31 4.78 4.78
CA GLU A 339 -17.65 4.75 5.37
C GLU A 339 -17.65 3.93 6.68
N ALA A 340 -18.21 4.52 7.73
CA ALA A 340 -18.50 3.86 9.00
C ALA A 340 -20.01 3.62 9.13
N GLY A 341 -20.41 2.53 9.77
CA GLY A 341 -21.82 2.18 9.90
C GLY A 341 -22.08 0.69 10.10
N ALA A 342 -23.37 0.32 10.10
CA ALA A 342 -23.81 -1.05 10.23
C ALA A 342 -23.61 -1.82 8.91
N VAL A 343 -23.25 -3.09 9.02
CA VAL A 343 -23.09 -4.02 7.90
C VAL A 343 -24.10 -5.15 8.09
N GLY A 344 -25.03 -5.27 7.14
CA GLY A 344 -25.89 -6.44 7.03
C GLY A 344 -25.09 -7.63 6.52
N LEU A 345 -25.32 -8.81 7.10
CA LEU A 345 -24.74 -10.06 6.64
C LEU A 345 -25.80 -10.85 5.89
N ASP A 346 -25.56 -11.11 4.62
CA ASP A 346 -26.35 -12.00 3.77
C ASP A 346 -25.72 -13.41 3.81
N SER A 347 -26.58 -14.44 3.92
CA SER A 347 -26.24 -15.86 3.91
C SER A 347 -26.11 -16.43 2.50
#